data_AF-A0A5J9TJ87-F1
#
_entry.id   AF-A0A5J9TJ87-F1
#
_cell.length_a   1.000
_cell.length_b   1.000
_cell.length_c   1.000
_cell.angle_alpha   90.00
_cell.angle_beta   90.00
_cell.angle_gamma   90.00
#
_symmetry.space_group_name_H-M   'P 1'
#
loop_
_entity.id
_entity.type
_entity.pdbx_description
1 polymer ?
#
loop_
_entity_poly.entity_id
_entity_poly.type
_entity_poly.pdbx_seq_one_letter_code
_entity_poly.pdbx_strand_id
1 'polypeptide(L)'
;MGEKVMMQVPSPLPVTSMGIKKNKFQLPSLSIQVVLVWALMTASSVAAAAVVAFAINVANIPCSPNSWILSCDDHLTAAQEAELGFFENGFAWLAVPQAAAATAGLLLPRRRARSRWSLAFLALVAASVAHYMYARFLLVYLDAKPGPGGDFFFISDVVCSVIFIVGDLLSFVSLFTGGVE
;
A
#
# COMPACT_ATOMS: atom_id res chain seq x y z
N MET A 1 -80.60 -29.87 18.52
CA MET A 1 -79.94 -28.96 19.48
C MET A 1 -78.63 -29.63 19.87
N GLY A 2 -77.51 -29.16 19.34
CA GLY A 2 -76.19 -29.75 19.53
C GLY A 2 -75.15 -28.65 19.44
N GLU A 3 -74.76 -28.13 20.59
CA GLU A 3 -73.90 -26.96 20.78
C GLU A 3 -72.44 -27.36 20.58
N LYS A 4 -71.77 -26.79 19.57
CA LYS A 4 -70.34 -26.97 19.35
C LYS A 4 -69.58 -25.96 20.22
N VAL A 5 -68.96 -26.45 21.30
CA VAL A 5 -67.98 -25.71 22.09
C VAL A 5 -66.68 -25.64 21.28
N MET A 6 -66.36 -24.45 20.75
CA MET A 6 -65.04 -24.19 20.14
C MET A 6 -64.05 -23.82 21.25
N MET A 7 -63.07 -24.70 21.45
CA MET A 7 -61.93 -24.53 22.34
C MET A 7 -60.97 -23.50 21.71
N GLN A 8 -60.82 -22.34 22.36
CA GLN A 8 -59.98 -21.24 21.88
C GLN A 8 -58.53 -21.49 22.32
N VAL A 9 -57.65 -21.78 21.36
CA VAL A 9 -56.20 -21.96 21.60
C VAL A 9 -55.55 -20.58 21.80
N PRO A 10 -54.75 -20.37 22.86
CA PRO A 10 -54.05 -19.09 23.07
C PRO A 10 -52.99 -18.85 21.98
N SER A 11 -53.03 -17.66 21.38
CA SER A 11 -52.01 -17.19 20.44
C SER A 11 -50.64 -17.08 21.11
N PRO A 12 -49.55 -17.58 20.50
CA PRO A 12 -48.21 -17.41 21.05
C PRO A 12 -47.77 -15.93 20.94
N LEU A 13 -47.21 -15.42 22.05
CA LEU A 13 -46.68 -14.07 22.17
C LEU A 13 -45.56 -13.80 21.15
N PRO A 14 -45.42 -12.57 20.64
CA PRO A 14 -44.36 -12.21 19.70
C PRO A 14 -43.00 -12.24 20.42
N VAL A 15 -42.13 -13.17 20.01
CA VAL A 15 -40.72 -13.18 20.39
C VAL A 15 -40.05 -11.97 19.75
N THR A 16 -39.80 -10.93 20.53
CA THR A 16 -38.94 -9.81 20.16
C THR A 16 -37.50 -10.31 20.06
N SER A 17 -37.13 -10.78 18.86
CA SER A 17 -35.74 -10.94 18.45
C SER A 17 -35.07 -9.56 18.52
N MET A 18 -34.35 -9.29 19.60
CA MET A 18 -33.39 -8.19 19.68
C MET A 18 -32.34 -8.42 18.60
N GLY A 19 -32.57 -7.80 17.43
CA GLY A 19 -31.60 -7.76 16.35
C GLY A 19 -30.35 -7.07 16.87
N ILE A 20 -29.30 -7.86 17.11
CA ILE A 20 -27.95 -7.36 17.34
C ILE A 20 -27.60 -6.51 16.12
N LYS A 21 -27.69 -5.19 16.27
CA LYS A 21 -27.25 -4.22 15.28
C LYS A 21 -25.74 -4.41 15.16
N LYS A 22 -25.30 -5.24 14.22
CA LYS A 22 -23.90 -5.29 13.79
C LYS A 22 -23.61 -3.88 13.28
N ASN A 23 -22.99 -3.05 14.12
CA ASN A 23 -22.37 -1.82 13.67
C ASN A 23 -21.33 -2.26 12.65
N LYS A 24 -21.70 -2.24 11.36
CA LYS A 24 -20.74 -2.36 10.28
C LYS A 24 -19.79 -1.19 10.51
N PHE A 25 -18.56 -1.51 10.89
CA PHE A 25 -17.49 -0.55 10.94
C PHE A 25 -17.35 -0.03 9.51
N GLN A 26 -18.00 1.09 9.22
CA GLN A 26 -17.95 1.74 7.91
C GLN A 26 -16.63 2.49 7.88
N LEU A 27 -15.58 1.77 7.48
CA LEU A 27 -14.35 2.43 7.06
C LEU A 27 -14.69 3.41 5.94
N PRO A 28 -14.05 4.59 5.89
CA PRO A 28 -14.25 5.52 4.80
C PRO A 28 -13.91 4.83 3.49
N SER A 29 -14.92 4.55 2.66
CA SER A 29 -14.73 3.94 1.35
C SER A 29 -14.12 4.98 0.42
N LEU A 30 -12.82 4.89 0.16
CA LEU A 30 -12.17 5.71 -0.85
C LEU A 30 -12.71 5.33 -2.23
N SER A 31 -12.95 6.33 -3.09
CA SER A 31 -13.37 6.07 -4.47
C SER A 31 -12.23 5.42 -5.27
N ILE A 32 -12.58 4.70 -6.34
CA ILE A 32 -11.58 4.07 -7.24
C ILE A 32 -10.59 5.12 -7.77
N GLN A 33 -11.07 6.35 -7.98
CA GLN A 33 -10.22 7.46 -8.42
C GLN A 33 -9.15 7.80 -7.38
N VAL A 34 -9.49 7.84 -6.09
CA VAL A 34 -8.52 8.12 -5.02
C VAL A 34 -7.48 7.00 -4.92
N VAL A 35 -7.91 5.75 -5.03
CA VAL A 35 -7.00 4.58 -5.04
C VAL A 35 -6.00 4.66 -6.20
N LEU A 36 -6.46 5.02 -7.40
CA LEU A 36 -5.60 5.18 -8.56
C LEU A 36 -4.64 6.36 -8.43
N VAL A 37 -5.10 7.49 -7.88
CA VAL A 37 -4.24 8.65 -7.60
C VAL A 37 -3.17 8.30 -6.56
N TRP A 38 -3.54 7.57 -5.51
CA TRP A 38 -2.61 7.06 -4.51
C TRP A 38 -1.51 6.19 -5.15
N ALA A 39 -1.91 5.20 -5.96
CA ALA A 39 -0.97 4.32 -6.65
C ALA A 39 -0.06 5.09 -7.63
N LEU A 40 -0.56 6.11 -8.32
CA LEU A 40 0.25 6.93 -9.21
C LEU A 40 1.25 7.81 -8.44
N MET A 41 0.81 8.38 -7.32
CA MET A 41 1.65 9.23 -6.46
C MET A 41 2.82 8.43 -5.86
N THR A 42 2.58 7.21 -5.38
CA THR A 42 3.63 6.33 -4.86
C THR A 42 4.57 5.83 -5.97
N ALA A 43 4.09 5.60 -7.19
CA ALA A 43 4.99 5.31 -8.32
C ALA A 43 5.83 6.54 -8.70
N SER A 44 5.27 7.74 -8.58
CA SER A 44 5.97 9.00 -8.90
C SER A 44 7.04 9.34 -7.87
N SER A 45 6.86 8.99 -6.59
CA SER A 45 7.90 9.16 -5.57
C SER A 45 9.12 8.28 -5.85
N VAL A 46 8.93 7.07 -6.38
CA VAL A 46 10.03 6.20 -6.86
C VAL A 46 10.83 6.89 -7.97
N ALA A 47 10.14 7.46 -8.96
CA ALA A 47 10.80 8.19 -10.05
C ALA A 47 11.58 9.41 -9.54
N ALA A 48 11.02 10.15 -8.58
CA ALA A 48 11.71 11.28 -7.96
C ALA A 48 12.97 10.83 -7.21
N ALA A 49 12.90 9.74 -6.44
CA ALA A 49 14.05 9.16 -5.75
C ALA A 49 15.15 8.73 -6.74
N ALA A 50 14.77 8.07 -7.84
CA ALA A 50 15.72 7.68 -8.89
C ALA A 50 16.41 8.89 -9.55
N VAL A 51 15.68 9.99 -9.78
CA VAL A 51 16.25 11.24 -10.30
C VAL A 51 17.25 11.85 -9.32
N VAL A 52 16.92 11.86 -8.01
CA VAL A 52 17.85 12.33 -6.97
C VAL A 52 19.10 11.47 -6.93
N ALA A 53 18.97 10.15 -6.93
CA ALA A 53 20.10 9.23 -6.95
C ALA A 53 20.98 9.43 -8.19
N PHE A 54 20.37 9.58 -9.37
CA PHE A 54 21.08 9.88 -10.60
C PHE A 54 21.84 11.21 -10.53
N ALA A 55 21.21 12.27 -10.01
CA ALA A 55 21.83 13.58 -9.87
C ALA A 55 23.04 13.55 -8.92
N ILE A 56 22.95 12.83 -7.81
CA ILE A 56 24.05 12.61 -6.87
C ILE A 56 25.25 11.94 -7.57
N ASN A 57 24.98 10.87 -8.34
CA ASN A 57 26.00 10.15 -9.09
C ASN A 57 26.67 11.03 -10.14
N VAL A 58 25.90 11.79 -10.93
CA VAL A 58 26.44 12.71 -11.95
C VAL A 58 27.27 13.83 -11.33
N ALA A 59 26.85 14.34 -10.17
CA ALA A 59 27.57 15.39 -9.46
C ALA A 59 28.83 14.89 -8.74
N ASN A 60 29.11 13.57 -8.74
CA ASN A 60 30.22 12.93 -8.03
C ASN A 60 30.33 13.42 -6.57
N ILE A 61 29.20 13.59 -5.90
CA ILE A 61 29.18 14.05 -4.51
C ILE A 61 29.85 12.97 -3.65
N PRO A 62 31.01 13.25 -3.02
CA PRO A 62 31.69 12.26 -2.22
C PRO A 62 30.81 11.89 -1.02
N CYS A 63 30.69 10.59 -0.75
CA CYS A 63 30.11 10.15 0.51
C CYS A 63 30.99 10.64 1.67
N SER A 64 30.38 10.83 2.84
CA SER A 64 31.11 11.17 4.05
C SER A 64 30.56 10.32 5.21
N PRO A 65 31.42 9.67 6.01
CA PRO A 65 30.99 8.85 7.14
C PRO A 65 30.14 9.62 8.17
N ASN A 66 30.27 10.96 8.21
CA ASN A 66 29.54 11.84 9.11
C ASN A 66 28.38 12.56 8.41
N SER A 67 28.13 12.28 7.13
CA SER A 67 27.03 12.88 6.40
C SER A 67 25.75 12.12 6.68
N TRP A 68 24.78 12.83 7.25
CA TRP A 68 23.42 12.34 7.41
C TRP A 68 22.70 12.08 6.06
N ILE A 69 23.22 12.60 4.94
CA ILE A 69 22.64 12.52 3.59
C ILE A 69 23.23 11.36 2.77
N LEU A 70 24.54 11.15 2.85
CA LEU A 70 25.33 10.24 1.99
C LEU A 70 26.43 9.59 2.84
N SER A 71 26.03 8.62 3.66
CA SER A 71 26.95 7.82 4.46
C SER A 71 27.75 6.87 3.55
N CYS A 72 29.07 6.80 3.74
CA CYS A 72 29.87 5.77 3.06
C CYS A 72 29.58 4.43 3.73
N ASP A 73 29.08 3.46 2.96
CA ASP A 73 28.83 2.11 3.45
C ASP A 73 30.05 1.21 3.24
N ASP A 74 31.07 1.38 4.07
CA ASP A 74 32.34 0.63 3.97
C ASP A 74 32.25 -0.82 4.50
N HIS A 75 31.06 -1.28 4.91
CA HIS A 75 30.86 -2.52 5.66
C HIS A 75 29.97 -3.58 4.98
N LEU A 76 29.49 -3.35 3.75
CA LEU A 76 28.68 -4.35 3.05
C LEU A 76 29.52 -5.53 2.57
N THR A 77 29.04 -6.75 2.84
CA THR A 77 29.54 -7.93 2.15
C THR A 77 29.05 -7.97 0.70
N ALA A 78 29.79 -8.61 -0.20
CA ALA A 78 29.37 -8.77 -1.60
C ALA A 78 28.00 -9.45 -1.75
N ALA A 79 27.60 -10.31 -0.81
CA ALA A 79 26.28 -10.92 -0.79
C ALA A 79 25.18 -9.92 -0.44
N GLN A 80 25.40 -9.07 0.56
CA GLN A 80 24.46 -8.00 0.94
C GLN A 80 24.33 -6.95 -0.17
N GLU A 81 25.44 -6.57 -0.82
CA GLU A 81 25.41 -5.65 -1.96
C GLU A 81 24.55 -6.19 -3.11
N ALA A 82 24.71 -7.47 -3.46
CA ALA A 82 23.89 -8.13 -4.47
C ALA A 82 22.41 -8.19 -4.05
N GLU A 83 22.10 -8.44 -2.78
CA GLU A 83 20.73 -8.50 -2.26
C GLU A 83 20.06 -7.12 -2.28
N LEU A 84 20.78 -6.06 -1.87
CA LEU A 84 20.30 -4.68 -1.98
C LEU A 84 20.02 -4.30 -3.44
N GLY A 85 20.96 -4.57 -4.35
CA GLY A 85 20.77 -4.29 -5.77
C GLY A 85 19.58 -5.04 -6.37
N PHE A 86 19.33 -6.29 -5.93
CA PHE A 86 18.16 -7.05 -6.35
C PHE A 86 16.85 -6.38 -5.90
N PHE A 87 16.74 -6.02 -4.62
CA PHE A 87 15.53 -5.40 -4.07
C PHE A 87 15.28 -3.99 -4.60
N GLU A 88 16.33 -3.18 -4.73
CA GLU A 88 16.25 -1.84 -5.30
C GLU A 88 15.77 -1.88 -6.76
N ASN A 89 16.38 -2.75 -7.57
CA ASN A 89 15.94 -2.93 -8.96
C ASN A 89 14.50 -3.44 -9.03
N GLY A 90 14.13 -4.42 -8.20
CA GLY A 90 12.77 -4.93 -8.13
C GLY A 90 11.74 -3.84 -7.80
N PHE A 91 12.05 -3.01 -6.80
CA PHE A 91 11.24 -1.85 -6.42
C PHE A 91 11.06 -0.86 -7.59
N ALA A 92 12.15 -0.47 -8.25
CA ALA A 92 12.11 0.45 -9.38
C ALA A 92 11.33 -0.12 -10.58
N TRP A 93 11.54 -1.40 -10.90
CA TRP A 93 10.86 -2.06 -12.01
C TRP A 93 9.35 -2.18 -11.80
N LEU A 94 8.88 -2.36 -10.56
CA LEU A 94 7.45 -2.47 -10.24
C LEU A 94 6.72 -1.12 -10.29
N ALA A 95 7.43 0.00 -10.12
CA ALA A 95 6.84 1.33 -10.26
C ALA A 95 6.32 1.59 -11.69
N VAL A 96 6.92 0.96 -12.71
CA VAL A 96 6.49 1.10 -14.12
C VAL A 96 5.09 0.52 -14.38
N PRO A 97 4.82 -0.78 -14.16
CA PRO A 97 3.48 -1.34 -14.34
C PRO A 97 2.47 -0.74 -13.36
N GLN A 98 2.88 -0.33 -12.16
CA GLN A 98 2.04 0.41 -11.21
C GLN A 98 1.56 1.74 -11.80
N ALA A 99 2.49 2.59 -12.27
CA ALA A 99 2.17 3.88 -12.88
C ALA A 99 1.32 3.71 -14.14
N ALA A 100 1.65 2.72 -14.98
CA ALA A 100 0.92 2.43 -16.20
C ALA A 100 -0.53 2.02 -15.90
N ALA A 101 -0.74 1.09 -14.96
CA ALA A 101 -2.07 0.64 -14.55
C ALA A 101 -2.88 1.78 -13.91
N ALA A 102 -2.26 2.56 -13.03
CA ALA A 102 -2.90 3.70 -12.37
C ALA A 102 -3.33 4.76 -13.40
N THR A 103 -2.43 5.14 -14.30
CA THR A 103 -2.70 6.11 -15.38
C THR A 103 -3.80 5.62 -16.30
N ALA A 104 -3.72 4.37 -16.76
CA ALA A 104 -4.77 3.78 -17.58
C ALA A 104 -6.14 3.79 -16.86
N GLY A 105 -6.18 3.43 -15.58
CA GLY A 105 -7.41 3.44 -14.78
C GLY A 105 -8.02 4.84 -14.61
N LEU A 106 -7.17 5.87 -14.51
CA LEU A 106 -7.60 7.27 -14.41
C LEU A 106 -8.16 7.80 -15.73
N LEU A 107 -7.57 7.41 -16.86
CA LEU A 107 -7.99 7.83 -18.20
C LEU A 107 -9.24 7.10 -18.71
N LEU A 108 -9.57 5.94 -18.14
CA LEU A 108 -10.77 5.21 -18.52
C LEU A 108 -12.05 5.93 -18.05
N PRO A 109 -13.09 5.98 -18.90
CA PRO A 109 -14.35 6.61 -18.55
C PRO A 109 -15.09 5.80 -17.46
N ARG A 110 -15.86 6.48 -16.61
CA ARG A 110 -16.60 5.88 -15.47
C ARG A 110 -17.49 4.69 -15.87
N ARG A 111 -18.08 4.72 -17.09
CA ARG A 111 -18.87 3.60 -17.64
C ARG A 111 -18.11 2.26 -17.74
N ARG A 112 -16.78 2.28 -17.66
CA ARG A 112 -15.93 1.07 -17.62
C ARG A 112 -15.50 0.72 -16.19
N ALA A 113 -16.45 0.79 -15.27
CA ALA A 113 -16.32 0.49 -13.85
C ALA A 113 -15.44 -0.74 -13.55
N ARG A 114 -15.74 -1.89 -14.17
CA ARG A 114 -15.01 -3.15 -13.97
C ARG A 114 -13.54 -3.10 -14.41
N SER A 115 -13.27 -2.44 -15.54
CA SER A 115 -11.89 -2.28 -16.03
C SER A 115 -11.11 -1.33 -15.13
N ARG A 116 -11.72 -0.23 -14.68
CA ARG A 116 -11.10 0.71 -13.74
C ARG A 116 -10.77 0.05 -12.41
N TRP A 117 -11.70 -0.75 -11.88
CA TRP A 117 -11.48 -1.54 -10.67
C TRP A 117 -10.33 -2.54 -10.84
N SER A 118 -10.28 -3.26 -11.97
CA SER A 118 -9.21 -4.24 -12.23
C SER A 118 -7.83 -3.57 -12.35
N LEU A 119 -7.77 -2.39 -12.97
CA LEU A 119 -6.53 -1.60 -13.07
C LEU A 119 -6.11 -1.02 -11.72
N ALA A 120 -7.06 -0.57 -10.90
CA ALA A 120 -6.79 -0.12 -9.53
C ALA A 120 -6.24 -1.27 -8.68
N PHE A 121 -6.83 -2.46 -8.79
CA PHE A 121 -6.33 -3.67 -8.12
C PHE A 121 -4.91 -4.00 -8.57
N LEU A 122 -4.66 -4.02 -9.89
CA LEU A 122 -3.33 -4.31 -10.44
C LEU A 122 -2.28 -3.28 -9.99
N ALA A 123 -2.64 -2.00 -10.00
CA ALA A 123 -1.77 -0.93 -9.53
C ALA A 123 -1.42 -1.08 -8.04
N LEU A 124 -2.40 -1.41 -7.19
CA LEU A 124 -2.16 -1.67 -5.76
C LEU A 124 -1.31 -2.90 -5.52
N VAL A 125 -1.53 -4.00 -6.25
CA VAL A 125 -0.69 -5.20 -6.14
C VAL A 125 0.76 -4.87 -6.51
N ALA A 126 0.97 -4.14 -7.61
CA ALA A 126 2.31 -3.70 -8.00
C ALA A 126 2.94 -2.79 -6.92
N ALA A 127 2.18 -1.82 -6.38
CA ALA A 127 2.63 -0.93 -5.31
C ALA A 127 3.04 -1.70 -4.05
N SER A 128 2.22 -2.65 -3.60
CA SER A 128 2.51 -3.40 -2.38
C SER A 128 3.69 -4.34 -2.52
N VAL A 129 3.88 -4.96 -3.70
CA VAL A 129 5.10 -5.74 -3.96
C VAL A 129 6.31 -4.80 -4.01
N ALA A 130 6.18 -3.61 -4.62
CA ALA A 130 7.27 -2.61 -4.64
C ALA A 130 7.65 -2.19 -3.20
N HIS A 131 6.69 -1.79 -2.38
CA HIS A 131 6.94 -1.42 -0.98
C HIS A 131 7.49 -2.58 -0.16
N TYR A 132 7.09 -3.83 -0.44
CA TYR A 132 7.71 -5.00 0.17
C TYR A 132 9.19 -5.14 -0.21
N MET A 133 9.53 -5.01 -1.50
CA MET A 133 10.92 -5.05 -1.96
C MET A 133 11.74 -3.94 -1.30
N TYR A 134 11.18 -2.73 -1.20
CA TYR A 134 11.85 -1.61 -0.53
C TYR A 134 11.99 -1.82 0.98
N ALA A 135 11.00 -2.38 1.65
CA ALA A 135 11.12 -2.73 3.07
C ALA A 135 12.21 -3.79 3.29
N ARG A 136 12.34 -4.78 2.38
CA ARG A 136 13.43 -5.76 2.41
C ARG A 136 14.80 -5.11 2.19
N PHE A 137 14.90 -4.17 1.25
CA PHE A 137 16.09 -3.34 1.05
C PHE A 137 16.49 -2.64 2.36
N LEU A 138 15.57 -1.94 3.02
CA LEU A 138 15.85 -1.23 4.28
C LEU A 138 16.31 -2.18 5.40
N LEU A 139 15.76 -3.39 5.48
CA LEU A 139 16.15 -4.38 6.49
C LEU A 139 17.56 -4.94 6.26
N VAL A 140 17.92 -5.26 5.00
CA VAL A 140 19.28 -5.72 4.66
C VAL A 140 20.28 -4.59 4.91
N TYR A 141 19.89 -3.35 4.57
CA TYR A 141 20.69 -2.16 4.82
C TYR A 141 20.98 -1.94 6.31
N LEU A 142 19.95 -2.10 7.16
CA LEU A 142 20.10 -2.02 8.61
C LEU A 142 21.05 -3.07 9.17
N ASP A 143 20.93 -4.31 8.71
CA ASP A 143 21.79 -5.41 9.15
C ASP A 143 23.26 -5.17 8.80
N ALA A 144 23.51 -4.46 7.69
CA ALA A 144 24.85 -4.12 7.23
C ALA A 144 25.52 -2.94 7.97
N LYS A 145 24.81 -2.19 8.82
CA LYS A 145 25.37 -0.99 9.52
C LYS A 145 25.79 -1.27 10.97
N PRO A 146 27.10 -1.32 11.28
CA PRO A 146 27.60 -1.52 12.63
C PRO A 146 27.73 -0.18 13.37
N GLY A 147 26.63 0.43 13.82
CA GLY A 147 26.75 1.62 14.68
C GLY A 147 25.44 2.27 15.13
N PRO A 148 25.43 2.95 16.29
CA PRO A 148 24.24 3.63 16.83
C PRO A 148 23.90 4.97 16.14
N GLY A 149 24.49 5.27 14.98
CA GLY A 149 24.17 6.45 14.18
C GLY A 149 22.94 6.18 13.32
N GLY A 150 21.75 6.46 13.85
CA GLY A 150 20.53 6.44 13.05
C GLY A 150 20.54 7.58 12.06
N ASP A 151 20.89 7.30 10.80
CA ASP A 151 20.86 8.28 9.72
C ASP A 151 19.44 8.84 9.58
N PHE A 152 19.29 10.16 9.68
CA PHE A 152 17.98 10.81 9.60
C PHE A 152 17.24 10.47 8.30
N PHE A 153 17.97 10.33 7.19
CA PHE A 153 17.42 9.87 5.91
C PHE A 153 16.90 8.45 6.01
N PHE A 154 17.63 7.55 6.67
CA PHE A 154 17.18 6.18 6.89
C PHE A 154 15.90 6.13 7.75
N ILE A 155 15.84 6.91 8.84
CA ILE A 155 14.63 7.00 9.67
C ILE A 155 13.45 7.55 8.84
N SER A 156 13.70 8.58 8.04
CA SER A 156 12.71 9.14 7.13
C SER A 156 12.21 8.10 6.12
N ASP A 157 13.09 7.29 5.54
CA ASP A 157 12.74 6.24 4.58
C ASP A 157 11.90 5.14 5.22
N VAL A 158 12.23 4.71 6.45
CA VAL A 158 11.40 3.77 7.22
C VAL A 158 10.01 4.34 7.48
N VAL A 159 9.92 5.60 7.93
CA VAL A 159 8.63 6.26 8.19
C VAL A 159 7.80 6.37 6.91
N CYS A 160 8.41 6.81 5.80
CA CYS A 160 7.77 6.89 4.49
C CYS A 160 7.28 5.52 4.01
N SER A 161 8.10 4.47 4.16
CA SER A 161 7.74 3.10 3.81
C SER A 161 6.51 2.63 4.60
N VAL A 162 6.47 2.89 5.91
CA VAL A 162 5.31 2.56 6.76
C VAL A 162 4.06 3.31 6.31
N ILE A 163 4.17 4.61 6.02
CA ILE A 163 3.05 5.41 5.50
C ILE A 163 2.53 4.81 4.19
N PHE A 164 3.43 4.44 3.29
CA PHE A 164 3.04 3.85 2.01
C PHE A 164 2.35 2.50 2.16
N ILE A 165 2.87 1.61 3.00
CA ILE A 165 2.24 0.31 3.31
C ILE A 165 0.85 0.51 3.92
N VAL A 166 0.71 1.43 4.88
CA VAL A 166 -0.59 1.73 5.49
C VAL A 166 -1.58 2.27 4.45
N GLY A 167 -1.13 3.16 3.58
CA GLY A 167 -1.98 3.70 2.50
C GLY A 167 -2.38 2.64 1.47
N ASP A 168 -1.51 1.70 1.14
CA ASP A 168 -1.85 0.55 0.29
C ASP A 168 -2.91 -0.33 0.95
N LEU A 169 -2.78 -0.63 2.24
CA LEU A 169 -3.75 -1.42 3.00
C LEU A 169 -5.12 -0.73 3.04
N LEU A 170 -5.15 0.57 3.34
CA LEU A 170 -6.38 1.36 3.31
C LEU A 170 -7.01 1.40 1.91
N SER A 171 -6.19 1.45 0.87
CA SER A 171 -6.64 1.41 -0.51
C SER A 171 -7.23 0.04 -0.90
N PHE A 172 -6.62 -1.07 -0.46
CA PHE A 172 -7.19 -2.41 -0.63
C PHE A 172 -8.53 -2.55 0.10
N VAL A 173 -8.57 -2.15 1.37
CA VAL A 173 -9.81 -2.17 2.17
C VAL A 173 -10.90 -1.36 1.47
N SER A 174 -10.57 -0.19 0.94
CA SER A 174 -11.53 0.64 0.20
C SER A 174 -11.99 -0.03 -1.10
N LEU A 175 -11.06 -0.62 -1.86
CA LEU A 175 -11.37 -1.28 -3.14
C LEU A 175 -12.29 -2.49 -2.97
N PHE A 176 -12.15 -3.23 -1.87
CA PHE A 176 -13.00 -4.40 -1.56
C PHE A 176 -14.30 -4.05 -0.85
N THR A 177 -14.35 -2.95 -0.09
CA THR A 177 -15.60 -2.51 0.59
C THR A 177 -16.48 -1.62 -0.30
N GLY A 178 -15.89 -0.81 -1.17
CA GLY A 178 -16.59 0.12 -2.08
C GLY A 178 -17.18 -0.55 -3.34
N GLY A 179 -16.67 -1.72 -3.74
CA GLY A 179 -17.16 -2.44 -4.91
C GLY A 179 -16.75 -1.80 -6.25
N VAL A 180 -17.41 -2.23 -7.33
CA VAL A 180 -17.14 -1.77 -8.70
C VAL A 180 -17.99 -0.52 -8.96
N GLU A 181 -17.40 0.67 -8.76
CA GLU A 181 -18.04 1.99 -9.01
C GLU A 181 -18.20 2.32 -10.50
#